data_AF-A0A1N6D7Q3-F1
#
_entry.id   AF-A0A1N6D7Q3-F1
#
_cell.length_a   1.000
_cell.length_b   1.000
_cell.length_c   1.000
_cell.angle_alpha   90.00
_cell.angle_beta   90.00
_cell.angle_gamma   90.00
#
_symmetry.space_group_name_H-M   'P 1'
#
loop_
_entity.id
_entity.type
_entity.pdbx_description
1 polymer ?
#
loop_
_entity_poly.entity_id
_entity_poly.type
_entity_poly.pdbx_seq_one_letter_code
_entity_poly.pdbx_strand_id
1 'polypeptide(L)' 'MLKKIVIMGLLIGVAFILHSCSNMHMTGGVGMSFSGGPYGVRMTPSINVGMYGGGPRW' A
#
# COMPACT_ATOMS: atom_id res chain seq x y z
N MET A 1 4.34 15.98 -37.07
CA MET A 1 5.30 15.85 -35.94
C MET A 1 4.61 15.97 -34.58
N LEU A 2 3.76 16.98 -34.36
CA LEU A 2 2.96 17.17 -33.13
C LEU A 2 2.28 15.90 -32.60
N LYS A 3 1.56 15.17 -33.47
CA LYS A 3 0.86 13.92 -33.11
C LYS A 3 1.79 12.86 -32.51
N LYS A 4 3.04 12.76 -33.00
CA LYS A 4 4.03 11.79 -32.48
C LYS A 4 4.52 12.17 -31.08
N ILE A 5 4.71 13.46 -30.83
CA ILE A 5 5.15 13.99 -29.52
C ILE A 5 4.07 13.74 -28.47
N VAL A 6 2.80 13.99 -28.81
CA VAL A 6 1.65 13.74 -27.92
C VAL A 6 1.53 12.25 -27.56
N ILE A 7 1.68 11.36 -28.55
CA ILE A 7 1.64 9.91 -28.33
C ILE A 7 2.79 9.45 -27.42
N MET A 8 4.01 9.97 -27.64
CA MET A 8 5.17 9.64 -26.78
C MET A 8 4.98 10.12 -25.34
N GLY A 9 4.46 11.34 -25.15
CA GLY A 9 4.15 11.85 -23.81
C GLY A 9 3.10 11.02 -23.09
N LEU A 10 2.08 10.54 -23.82
CA LEU A 10 1.04 9.69 -23.27
C LEU A 10 1.57 8.31 -22.87
N LEU A 11 2.43 7.70 -23.69
CA LEU A 11 3.09 6.42 -23.37
C LEU A 11 3.94 6.51 -22.10
N ILE A 12 4.73 7.60 -21.97
CA ILE A 12 5.54 7.84 -20.77
C ILE A 12 4.63 8.03 -19.55
N GLY A 13 3.59 8.86 -19.66
CA GLY A 13 2.66 9.08 -18.55
C GLY A 13 1.98 7.80 -18.06
N VAL A 14 1.54 6.95 -18.98
CA VAL A 14 0.94 5.65 -18.65
C VAL A 14 1.94 4.72 -17.97
N ALA A 15 3.19 4.70 -18.44
CA ALA A 15 4.24 3.88 -17.82
C ALA A 15 4.52 4.30 -16.36
N PHE A 16 4.53 5.59 -16.05
CA PHE A 16 4.72 6.09 -14.69
C PHE A 16 3.57 5.71 -13.74
N ILE A 17 2.33 5.76 -14.24
CA ILE A 17 1.14 5.39 -13.46
C ILE A 17 1.16 3.89 -13.16
N LEU A 18 1.40 3.06 -14.18
CA LEU A 18 1.47 1.61 -14.02
C LEU A 18 2.59 1.18 -13.07
N HIS A 19 3.75 1.82 -13.14
CA HIS A 19 4.86 1.54 -12.21
C HIS A 19 4.45 1.84 -10.76
N SER A 20 3.80 2.96 -10.51
CA SER A 20 3.32 3.36 -9.18
C SER A 20 2.26 2.40 -8.62
N CYS A 21 1.33 1.92 -9.47
CA CYS A 21 0.35 0.91 -9.08
C CYS A 21 0.97 -0.46 -8.83
N SER A 22 1.95 -0.87 -9.65
CA SER A 22 2.64 -2.15 -9.51
C SER A 22 3.53 -2.23 -8.27
N ASN A 23 3.93 -1.09 -7.72
CA ASN A 23 4.77 -1.02 -6.53
C ASN A 23 3.93 -0.84 -5.25
N MET A 24 2.62 -1.04 -5.28
CA MET A 24 1.81 -1.05 -4.05
C MET A 24 2.07 -2.35 -3.28
N HIS A 25 2.64 -2.23 -2.08
CA HIS A 25 2.85 -3.38 -1.19
C HIS A 25 1.75 -3.39 -0.14
N MET A 26 1.04 -4.52 -0.07
CA MET A 26 0.13 -4.79 1.04
C MET A 26 0.94 -5.44 2.17
N THR A 27 0.89 -4.86 3.36
CA THR A 27 1.40 -5.52 4.56
C THR A 27 0.24 -5.80 5.51
N GLY A 28 0.13 -7.07 5.91
CA GLY A 28 -0.82 -7.52 6.91
C GLY A 28 -0.08 -7.75 8.21
N GLY A 29 -0.55 -7.13 9.29
CA GLY A 29 -0.11 -7.40 10.64
C GLY A 29 -1.23 -8.02 11.46
N VAL A 30 -0.94 -9.11 12.17
CA VAL A 30 -1.86 -9.70 13.14
C VAL A 30 -1.31 -9.42 14.53
N GLY A 31 -2.10 -8.74 15.37
CA GLY A 31 -1.75 -8.40 16.74
C GLY A 31 -2.73 -9.03 17.72
N MET A 32 -2.27 -9.27 18.95
CA MET A 32 -3.13 -9.64 20.06
C MET A 32 -2.84 -8.73 21.24
N SER A 33 -3.85 -7.97 21.67
CA SER A 33 -3.76 -7.14 22.87
C SER A 33 -4.39 -7.89 24.04
N PHE A 34 -3.59 -8.11 25.08
CA PHE A 34 -4.03 -8.71 26.33
C PHE A 34 -4.27 -7.59 27.35
N SER A 35 -5.50 -7.47 27.85
CA SER A 35 -5.84 -6.57 28.94
C SER A 35 -6.28 -7.40 30.15
N GLY A 36 -5.55 -7.30 31.26
CA GLY A 36 -5.89 -7.95 32.53
C GLY A 36 -6.50 -6.96 33.51
N GLY A 37 -7.67 -7.29 34.06
CA GLY A 37 -8.34 -6.51 35.09
C GLY A 37 -9.08 -7.40 36.10
N PRO A 38 -9.64 -6.83 37.17
CA PRO A 38 -10.27 -7.57 38.28
C PRO A 38 -11.46 -8.45 37.87
N TYR A 39 -11.98 -8.29 36.65
CA TYR A 39 -13.09 -9.06 36.08
C TYR A 39 -12.65 -10.08 35.00
N GLY A 40 -11.35 -10.36 34.88
CA GLY A 40 -10.81 -11.41 33.99
C GLY A 40 -9.87 -10.89 32.90
N VAL A 41 -9.25 -11.84 32.19
CA VAL A 41 -8.33 -11.56 31.08
C VAL A 41 -9.15 -11.35 29.81
N ARG A 42 -9.04 -10.16 29.22
CA ARG A 42 -9.67 -9.84 27.93
C ARG A 42 -8.62 -9.89 26.83
N MET A 43 -8.82 -10.81 25.88
CA MET A 43 -8.03 -10.90 24.65
C MET A 43 -8.76 -10.13 23.56
N THR A 44 -8.12 -9.12 22.97
CA THR A 44 -8.66 -8.38 21.84
C THR A 44 -7.74 -8.60 20.64
N PRO A 45 -8.11 -9.48 19.69
CA PRO A 45 -7.35 -9.64 18.46
C PRO A 45 -7.49 -8.38 17.61
N SER A 46 -6.40 -7.94 17.00
CA SER A 46 -6.41 -6.85 16.03
C SER A 46 -5.78 -7.33 14.72
N ILE A 47 -6.44 -6.99 13.61
CA ILE A 47 -5.92 -7.23 12.27
C ILE A 47 -5.68 -5.85 11.68
N ASN A 48 -4.44 -5.56 11.29
CA ASN A 48 -4.10 -4.33 10.59
C ASN A 48 -3.74 -4.65 9.14
N VAL A 49 -4.46 -4.04 8.22
CA VAL A 49 -4.18 -4.10 6.79
C VAL A 49 -3.65 -2.74 6.38
N GLY A 50 -2.33 -2.64 6.23
CA GLY A 50 -1.66 -1.44 5.75
C GLY A 50 -1.43 -1.53 4.25
N MET A 51 -2.02 -0.61 3.49
CA MET A 51 -1.62 -0.35 2.11
C MET A 51 -0.65 0.83 2.13
N TYR A 52 0.63 0.56 1.88
CA TYR A 52 1.63 1.61 1.74
C TYR A 52 1.99 1.72 0.26
N GLY A 53 1.89 2.93 -0.29
CA GLY A 53 2.38 3.20 -1.64
C GLY A 53 3.87 2.92 -1.68
N GLY A 54 4.32 1.99 -2.50
CA GLY A 54 5.74 1.81 -2.76
C GLY A 54 6.22 2.99 -3.59
N GLY A 55 6.68 4.01 -2.88
CA GLY A 55 7.64 4.95 -3.43
C GLY A 55 8.89 4.19 -3.89
N PRO A 56 9.72 4.81 -4.75
CA PRO A 56 10.97 4.22 -5.19
C PRO A 56 11.77 3.75 -3.97
N ARG A 57 12.00 2.44 -3.88
CA ARG A 57 12.91 1.85 -2.92
C ARG A 57 14.30 2.03 -3.51
N TRP A 58 15.06 2.97 -2.93
CA TRP A 58 16.49 3.15 -3.14
C TRP A 58 17.20 2.12 -2.27
#